data_AF-A0A936KIR6-F1
#
_entry.id   AF-A0A936KIR6-F1
#
_cell.length_a   1.000
_cell.length_b   1.000
_cell.length_c   1.000
_cell.angle_alpha   90.00
_cell.angle_beta   90.00
_cell.angle_gamma   90.00
#
_symmetry.space_group_name_H-M   'P 1'
#
loop_
_entity.id
_entity.type
_entity.pdbx_description
1 polymer ?
#
loop_
_entity_poly.entity_id
_entity_poly.type
_entity_poly.pdbx_seq_one_letter_code
_entity_poly.pdbx_strand_id
1 'polypeptide(L)'
;MFSSLNAQNNLSLKDAITKMLANNFDISISKNDWSIASMNNTKANAGMLPRVNINLSDNLSNNNLFQKFTNGTEIKRILYLEII
;
A
#
# COMPACT_ATOMS: atom_id res chain seq x y z
N MET A 1 33.67 59.54 -2.57
CA MET A 1 33.25 58.93 -3.84
C MET A 1 32.34 57.76 -3.49
N PHE A 2 31.06 57.81 -3.85
CA PHE A 2 30.12 56.72 -3.62
C PHE A 2 30.01 55.91 -4.91
N SER A 3 30.55 54.69 -4.91
CA SER A 3 30.41 53.75 -6.03
C SER A 3 28.98 53.23 -6.06
N SER A 4 28.28 53.46 -7.17
CA SER A 4 26.98 52.83 -7.43
C SER A 4 27.19 51.33 -7.61
N LEU A 5 26.76 50.54 -6.63
CA LEU A 5 26.64 49.09 -6.76
C LEU A 5 25.41 48.77 -7.61
N ASN A 6 25.60 48.53 -8.91
CA ASN A 6 24.54 48.00 -9.77
C ASN A 6 24.30 46.52 -9.42
N ALA A 7 23.55 46.26 -8.35
CA ALA A 7 23.32 44.92 -7.83
C ALA A 7 22.09 44.22 -8.46
N GLN A 8 21.25 44.94 -9.22
CA GLN A 8 20.04 44.36 -9.81
C GLN A 8 20.21 44.13 -11.31
N ASN A 9 20.27 42.86 -11.72
CA ASN A 9 20.08 42.48 -13.12
C ASN A 9 18.64 42.83 -13.55
N ASN A 10 18.48 43.53 -14.67
CA ASN A 10 17.16 43.88 -15.21
C ASN A 10 16.42 42.60 -15.63
N LEU A 11 15.36 42.23 -14.89
CA LEU A 11 14.59 41.02 -15.16
C LEU A 11 13.62 41.30 -16.32
N SER A 12 13.90 40.71 -17.48
CA SER A 12 12.96 40.73 -18.62
C SER A 12 11.65 40.02 -18.23
N LEU A 13 10.51 40.51 -18.73
CA LEU A 13 9.20 39.87 -18.53
C LEU A 13 9.24 38.38 -18.91
N LYS A 14 9.95 38.05 -19.99
CA LYS A 14 10.13 36.66 -20.44
C LYS A 14 10.88 35.82 -19.41
N ASP A 15 11.92 36.37 -18.81
CA ASP A 15 12.72 35.69 -17.79
C ASP A 15 11.94 35.53 -16.48
N ALA A 16 11.13 36.54 -16.11
CA ALA A 16 10.22 36.48 -14.97
C ALA A 16 9.20 35.35 -15.14
N ILE A 17 8.53 35.29 -16.29
CA ILE A 17 7.56 34.24 -16.61
C ILE A 17 8.23 32.86 -16.61
N THR A 18 9.41 32.73 -17.22
CA THR A 18 10.14 31.46 -17.27
C THR A 18 10.54 30.99 -15.87
N LYS A 19 11.09 31.88 -15.04
CA LYS A 19 11.46 31.57 -13.65
C LYS A 19 10.24 31.25 -12.79
N MET A 20 9.13 31.97 -13.00
CA MET A 20 7.87 31.72 -12.31
C MET A 20 7.37 30.32 -12.68
N LEU A 21 7.21 29.99 -13.96
CA LEU A 21 6.71 28.68 -14.39
C LEU A 21 7.62 27.53 -13.94
N ALA A 22 8.95 27.72 -13.98
CA ALA A 22 9.90 26.70 -13.55
C ALA A 22 9.86 26.42 -12.03
N ASN A 23 9.48 27.41 -11.22
CA ASN A 23 9.44 27.30 -9.76
C ASN A 23 8.01 27.45 -9.19
N ASN A 24 6.97 27.36 -10.02
CA ASN A 24 5.61 27.52 -9.55
C ASN A 24 5.15 26.22 -8.88
N PHE A 25 4.82 26.32 -7.60
CA PHE A 25 4.36 25.20 -6.80
C PHE A 25 3.01 24.66 -7.26
N ASP A 26 2.10 25.52 -7.75
CA ASP A 26 0.78 25.08 -8.23
C ASP A 26 0.90 24.12 -9.42
N ILE A 27 1.80 24.41 -10.37
CA ILE A 27 2.10 23.51 -11.50
C ILE A 27 2.68 22.20 -11.01
N SER A 28 3.60 22.25 -10.04
CA SER A 28 4.24 21.06 -9.49
C SER A 28 3.23 20.17 -8.75
N ILE A 29 2.37 20.77 -7.93
CA ILE A 29 1.28 20.08 -7.22
C ILE A 29 0.31 19.47 -8.23
N SER A 30 -0.15 20.25 -9.20
CA SER A 30 -1.08 19.77 -10.25
C SER A 30 -0.50 18.59 -11.05
N LYS A 31 0.82 18.61 -11.33
CA LYS A 31 1.50 17.51 -12.01
C LYS A 31 1.56 16.25 -11.13
N ASN A 32 1.79 16.42 -9.83
CA ASN A 32 1.79 15.32 -8.87
C ASN A 32 0.38 14.72 -8.73
N ASP A 33 -0.65 15.56 -8.61
CA ASP A 33 -2.06 15.13 -8.55
C ASP A 33 -2.45 14.35 -9.80
N TRP A 34 -2.04 14.82 -10.98
CA TRP A 34 -2.24 14.09 -12.23
C TRP A 34 -1.53 12.73 -12.23
N SER A 35 -0.28 12.68 -11.75
CA SER A 35 0.47 11.42 -11.65
C SER A 35 -0.22 10.42 -10.71
N ILE A 36 -0.71 10.90 -9.56
CA ILE A 36 -1.47 10.09 -8.60
C ILE A 36 -2.76 9.56 -9.24
N ALA A 37 -3.51 10.44 -9.91
CA ALA A 37 -4.75 10.05 -10.59
C ALA A 37 -4.49 9.00 -11.67
N SER A 38 -3.41 9.16 -12.45
CA SER A 38 -3.00 8.19 -13.47
C SER A 38 -2.64 6.83 -12.87
N MET A 39 -1.87 6.79 -11.78
CA MET A 39 -1.51 5.55 -11.08
C MET A 39 -2.74 4.85 -10.47
N ASN A 40 -3.68 5.61 -9.93
CA ASN A 40 -4.92 5.07 -9.38
C ASN A 40 -5.87 4.55 -10.46
N ASN A 41 -5.81 5.11 -11.67
CA ASN A 41 -6.62 4.70 -12.81
C ASN A 41 -6.01 3.49 -13.56
N THR A 42 -5.74 2.41 -12.84
CA THR A 42 -5.26 1.14 -13.43
C THR A 42 -6.25 0.03 -13.13
N LYS A 43 -6.37 -0.95 -14.05
CA LYS A 43 -7.28 -2.11 -13.88
C LYS A 43 -7.01 -2.90 -12.60
N ALA A 44 -5.74 -2.98 -12.20
CA ALA A 44 -5.31 -3.62 -10.96
C ALA A 44 -5.85 -2.88 -9.71
N ASN A 45 -5.66 -1.56 -9.66
CA ASN A 45 -6.15 -0.72 -8.57
C ASN A 45 -7.69 -0.65 -8.53
N ALA A 46 -8.35 -0.75 -9.68
CA ALA A 46 -9.80 -0.86 -9.79
C ALA A 46 -10.36 -2.26 -9.41
N GLY A 47 -9.51 -3.22 -9.02
CA GLY A 47 -9.94 -4.56 -8.63
C GLY A 47 -10.43 -5.44 -9.78
N MET A 48 -10.13 -5.06 -11.03
CA MET A 48 -10.60 -5.77 -12.23
C MET A 48 -9.72 -6.98 -12.60
N LEU A 49 -8.67 -7.26 -11.84
CA LEU A 49 -7.76 -8.38 -12.08
C LEU A 49 -7.97 -9.49 -11.05
N PRO A 50 -7.93 -10.77 -11.47
CA PRO A 50 -7.95 -11.89 -10.54
C PRO A 50 -6.67 -11.89 -9.68
N ARG A 51 -6.81 -12.24 -8.40
CA ARG A 51 -5.66 -12.44 -7.49
C ARG A 51 -5.33 -13.92 -7.42
N VAL A 52 -4.07 -14.27 -7.71
CA VAL A 52 -3.54 -15.62 -7.48
C VAL A 52 -2.71 -15.56 -6.21
N ASN A 53 -3.16 -16.24 -5.16
CA ASN A 53 -2.44 -16.36 -3.89
C ASN A 53 -2.10 -17.83 -3.64
N ILE A 54 -0.95 -18.08 -3.02
CA ILE A 54 -0.57 -19.41 -2.53
C ILE A 54 -0.70 -19.38 -1.02
N ASN A 55 -1.55 -20.25 -0.48
CA ASN A 55 -1.75 -20.39 0.96
C ASN A 55 -1.28 -21.79 1.36
N LEU A 56 -0.26 -21.85 2.22
CA LEU A 56 0.20 -23.07 2.87
C LEU A 56 -0.20 -23.00 4.33
N SER A 57 -1.02 -23.93 4.78
CA SER A 57 -1.45 -24.02 6.19
C SER A 57 -1.47 -25.47 6.62
N ASP A 58 -0.85 -25.75 7.76
CA ASP A 58 -0.91 -27.06 8.41
C ASP A 58 -1.75 -26.92 9.70
N ASN A 59 -2.71 -27.82 9.90
CA ASN A 59 -3.62 -27.81 11.04
C ASN A 59 -3.51 -29.13 11.80
N LEU A 60 -2.72 -29.12 12.87
CA LEU A 60 -2.56 -30.28 13.74
C LEU A 60 -3.55 -30.20 14.91
N SER A 61 -4.54 -31.09 14.92
CA SER A 61 -5.51 -31.23 16.03
C SER A 61 -5.50 -32.64 16.57
N ASN A 62 -5.17 -32.79 17.85
CA ASN A 62 -5.18 -34.07 18.55
C ASN A 62 -6.16 -33.98 19.73
N ASN A 63 -7.33 -34.59 19.58
CA ASN A 63 -8.38 -34.58 20.59
C ASN A 63 -8.71 -36.01 21.04
N ASN A 64 -8.25 -36.34 22.24
CA ASN A 64 -8.46 -37.64 22.86
C ASN A 64 -9.47 -37.50 24.01
N LEU A 65 -10.60 -38.20 23.91
CA LEU A 65 -11.61 -38.21 24.96
C LEU A 65 -11.61 -39.55 25.68
N PHE A 66 -11.35 -39.50 26.99
CA PHE A 66 -11.51 -40.61 27.91
C PHE A 66 -12.55 -40.22 28.96
N GLN A 67 -13.69 -40.88 28.92
CA GLN A 67 -14.79 -40.61 29.85
C GLN A 67 -15.31 -41.90 30.45
N LYS A 68 -15.32 -41.96 31.79
CA LYS A 68 -15.89 -43.06 32.57
C LYS A 68 -17.09 -42.56 33.35
N PHE A 69 -18.25 -43.15 33.08
CA PHE A 69 -19.52 -42.76 33.71
C PHE A 69 -19.78 -43.60 34.96
N THR A 70 -20.55 -43.04 35.91
CA THR A 70 -20.96 -43.71 37.16
C THR A 70 -21.83 -44.94 36.94
N ASN A 71 -22.41 -45.10 35.75
CA ASN A 71 -23.12 -46.31 35.32
C ASN A 71 -22.19 -47.41 34.76
N GLY A 72 -20.87 -47.21 34.81
CA GLY A 72 -19.86 -48.17 34.35
C GLY A 72 -19.54 -48.12 32.85
N THR A 73 -20.17 -47.24 32.07
CA THR A 73 -19.87 -47.10 30.64
C THR A 73 -18.57 -46.33 30.45
N GLU A 74 -17.72 -46.81 29.54
CA GLU A 74 -16.47 -46.16 29.17
C GLU A 74 -16.52 -45.72 27.71
N ILE A 75 -16.26 -44.43 27.46
CA ILE A 75 -16.13 -43.87 26.12
C ILE A 75 -14.67 -43.51 25.90
N LYS A 76 -14.04 -44.20 24.95
CA LYS A 76 -12.70 -43.92 24.45
C LYS A 76 -12.81 -43.51 22.98
N ARG A 77 -12.58 -42.22 22.71
CA ARG A 77 -12.52 -41.69 21.34
C ARG A 77 -11.11 -41.17 21.07
N ILE A 78 -10.43 -41.84 20.15
CA ILE A 78 -9.15 -41.39 19.59
C ILE A 78 -9.45 -40.91 18.17
N LEU A 79 -9.17 -39.63 17.91
CA LEU A 79 -9.25 -39.08 16.56
C LEU A 79 -7.83 -38.98 16.00
N TYR A 80 -7.58 -39.70 14.91
CA TYR A 80 -6.31 -39.59 14.16
C TYR A 80 -6.37 -38.39 13.21
N LEU A 81 -5.23 -37.77 12.96
CA LEU A 81 -5.13 -36.66 12.01
C LEU A 81 -5.37 -37.16 10.58
N GLU A 82 -6.22 -36.45 9.83
CA GLU A 82 -6.14 -36.42 8.37
C GLU A 82 -5.43 -35.12 7.97
N ILE A 83 -4.27 -35.26 7.33
CA ILE A 83 -3.56 -34.14 6.71
C ILE A 83 -4.29 -33.86 5.40
N ILE A 84 -4.90 -32.68 5.28
CA ILE A 84 -5.56 -32.19 4.04
C ILE A 84 -4.55 -31.37 3.25
#